data_AF-A0AAV1UVX8-F1
#
_entry.id   AF-A0AAV1UVX8-F1
#
_cell.length_a   1.000
_cell.length_b   1.000
_cell.length_c   1.000
_cell.angle_alpha   90.00
_cell.angle_beta   90.00
_cell.angle_gamma   90.00
#
_symmetry.space_group_name_H-M   'P 1'
#
loop_
_entity.id
_entity.type
_entity.pdbx_description
1 polymer ?
#
loop_
_entity_poly.entity_id
_entity_poly.type
_entity_poly.pdbx_seq_one_letter_code
_entity_poly.pdbx_strand_id
1 'polypeptide(L)'
;MARLLSFFAEYNFSVEYKPGRLNVVADALSRRPDFEPTAQPKSRGDPTVATLPVSVPSSDLLDDVRKAYAEDESLLRLMDYVSNLCSQALKSLSSQYRSSTEQYSVRDGLLY
;
A
#
# COMPACT_ATOMS: atom_id res chain seq x y z
N MET A 1 12.78 12.13 -12.22
CA MET A 1 12.94 10.72 -12.62
C MET A 1 13.71 9.85 -11.63
N ALA A 2 14.51 10.40 -10.70
CA ALA A 2 15.39 9.60 -9.84
C ALA A 2 14.70 8.54 -8.95
N ARG A 3 13.53 8.85 -8.39
CA ARG A 3 12.82 7.95 -7.45
C ARG A 3 12.30 6.65 -8.09
N LEU A 4 12.01 6.66 -9.38
CA LEU A 4 11.42 5.51 -10.09
C LEU A 4 12.47 4.66 -10.83
N LEU A 5 13.75 5.04 -10.77
CA LEU A 5 14.81 4.33 -11.48
C LEU A 5 15.00 2.90 -10.98
N SER A 6 14.89 2.66 -9.66
CA SER A 6 14.98 1.30 -9.10
C SER A 6 13.87 0.39 -9.64
N PHE A 7 12.64 0.91 -9.74
CA PHE A 7 11.51 0.18 -10.29
C PHE A 7 11.66 -0.09 -11.78
N PHE A 8 12.14 0.90 -12.54
CA PHE A 8 12.35 0.76 -13.98
C PHE A 8 13.51 -0.18 -14.33
N ALA A 9 14.53 -0.30 -13.47
CA ALA A 9 15.69 -1.16 -13.72
C ALA A 9 15.36 -2.65 -13.82
N GLU A 10 14.20 -3.08 -13.32
CA GLU A 10 13.73 -4.48 -13.43
C GLU A 10 13.23 -4.84 -14.83
N TYR A 11 12.97 -3.84 -15.68
CA TYR A 11 12.37 -4.03 -17.00
C TYR A 11 13.33 -3.63 -18.12
N ASN A 12 13.39 -4.45 -19.17
CA ASN A 12 14.06 -4.09 -20.41
C ASN A 12 13.08 -3.36 -21.33
N PHE A 13 13.03 -2.02 -21.27
CA PHE A 13 12.14 -1.21 -22.10
C PHE A 13 12.88 -0.11 -22.85
N SER A 14 12.28 0.34 -23.96
CA SER A 14 12.67 1.54 -24.69
C SER A 14 11.59 2.62 -24.53
N VAL A 15 12.01 3.88 -24.46
CA VAL A 15 11.09 5.01 -24.39
C VAL A 15 10.90 5.57 -25.79
N GLU A 16 9.68 5.47 -26.31
CA GLU A 16 9.30 6.03 -27.62
C GLU A 16 8.17 7.04 -27.48
N TYR A 17 8.26 8.16 -28.21
CA TYR A 17 7.16 9.09 -28.33
C TYR A 17 6.05 8.52 -29.22
N LYS A 18 4.82 8.46 -28.71
CA LYS A 18 3.62 8.15 -29.50
C LYS A 18 2.77 9.41 -29.66
N PRO A 19 2.48 9.86 -30.89
CA PRO A 19 1.62 11.02 -31.12
C PRO A 19 0.19 10.74 -30.63
N GLY A 20 -0.51 11.78 -30.17
CA GLY A 20 -1.81 11.64 -29.50
C GLY A 20 -2.86 10.86 -30.31
N ARG A 21 -2.86 10.98 -31.64
CA ARG A 21 -3.77 10.21 -32.52
C ARG A 21 -3.59 8.69 -32.42
N LEU A 22 -2.39 8.21 -32.07
CA LEU A 22 -2.11 6.79 -31.86
C LEU A 22 -2.26 6.37 -30.39
N ASN A 23 -2.41 7.35 -29.48
CA ASN A 23 -2.54 7.12 -28.05
C ASN A 23 -4.00 7.04 -27.56
N VAL A 24 -4.97 6.86 -28.48
CA VAL A 24 -6.41 6.95 -28.21
C VAL A 24 -6.85 5.96 -27.13
N VAL A 25 -6.30 4.74 -27.14
CA VAL A 25 -6.66 3.71 -26.14
C VAL A 25 -6.18 4.09 -24.74
N ALA A 26 -4.92 4.49 -24.61
CA ALA A 26 -4.39 4.89 -23.30
C ALA A 26 -5.04 6.19 -22.81
N ASP A 27 -5.29 7.16 -23.70
CA ASP A 27 -6.00 8.40 -23.37
C ASP A 27 -7.42 8.11 -22.88
N ALA A 28 -8.19 7.29 -23.60
CA ALA A 28 -9.54 6.87 -23.20
C ALA A 28 -9.54 6.16 -21.84
N LEU A 29 -8.60 5.24 -21.60
CA LEU A 29 -8.48 4.54 -20.30
C LEU A 29 -8.09 5.48 -19.16
N SER A 30 -7.21 6.46 -19.41
CA SER A 30 -6.79 7.43 -18.39
C SER A 30 -7.86 8.45 -18.01
N ARG A 31 -8.82 8.72 -18.91
CA ARG A 31 -9.91 9.70 -18.70
C ARG A 31 -11.22 9.05 -18.25
N ARG A 32 -11.18 7.78 -17.88
CA ARG A 32 -12.35 7.02 -17.47
C ARG A 32 -12.98 7.63 -16.20
N PRO A 33 -14.24 8.10 -16.27
CA PRO A 33 -14.90 8.76 -15.14
C PRO A 33 -15.15 7.81 -13.97
N ASP A 34 -15.16 6.50 -14.23
CA ASP A 34 -15.25 5.44 -13.24
C ASP A 34 -13.95 5.21 -12.45
N PHE A 35 -12.82 5.78 -12.88
CA PHE A 35 -11.54 5.72 -12.18
C PHE A 35 -11.23 6.98 -11.36
N GLU A 36 -12.04 8.04 -11.48
CA GLU A 36 -11.82 9.28 -10.73
C GLU A 36 -12.28 9.08 -9.26
N PRO A 37 -11.38 9.21 -8.26
CA PRO A 37 -11.72 8.99 -6.85
C PRO A 37 -12.70 10.02 -6.27
N THR A 38 -13.15 10.98 -7.09
CA THR A 38 -14.06 12.08 -6.70
C THR A 38 -15.43 11.98 -7.37
N ALA A 39 -15.71 10.94 -8.15
CA ALA A 39 -17.05 10.67 -8.66
C ALA A 39 -17.93 10.18 -7.50
N GLN A 40 -18.45 11.12 -6.70
CA GLN A 40 -19.64 10.89 -5.90
C GLN A 40 -20.69 10.23 -6.80
N PRO A 41 -21.34 9.14 -6.37
CA PRO A 41 -22.28 8.41 -7.22
C PRO A 41 -23.48 9.30 -7.55
N LYS A 42 -23.43 9.94 -8.72
CA LYS A 42 -24.58 10.61 -9.33
C LYS A 42 -25.35 9.52 -10.07
N SER A 43 -26.44 9.07 -9.47
CA SER A 43 -27.36 8.03 -9.96
C SER A 43 -27.08 6.62 -9.47
N ARG A 44 -27.98 6.19 -8.58
CA ARG A 44 -28.14 4.84 -8.06
C ARG A 44 -28.77 3.97 -9.16
N GLY A 45 -28.00 3.58 -10.19
CA GLY A 45 -28.58 2.80 -11.29
C GLY A 45 -27.62 2.26 -12.35
N ASP A 46 -26.45 2.86 -12.56
CA ASP A 46 -25.54 2.41 -13.61
C ASP A 46 -24.35 1.63 -12.98
N PRO A 47 -24.09 0.37 -13.38
CA PRO A 47 -22.92 -0.37 -12.93
C PRO A 47 -21.67 0.17 -13.64
N THR A 48 -21.27 1.39 -13.28
CA THR A 48 -19.93 1.89 -13.55
C THR A 48 -18.94 0.95 -12.85
N VAL A 49 -17.96 0.49 -13.61
CA VAL A 49 -16.92 -0.50 -13.28
C VAL A 49 -16.11 -0.18 -11.99
N ALA A 50 -16.36 0.97 -11.36
CA ALA A 50 -15.83 1.43 -10.07
C ALA A 50 -16.16 0.55 -8.85
N THR A 51 -16.95 -0.51 -9.01
CA THR A 51 -17.14 -1.52 -7.95
C THR A 51 -17.29 -2.89 -8.56
N LEU A 52 -16.36 -3.30 -9.44
CA LEU A 52 -15.98 -4.70 -9.33
C LEU A 52 -15.42 -4.83 -7.92
N PRO A 53 -16.03 -5.64 -7.01
CA PRO A 53 -15.33 -5.99 -5.80
C PRO A 53 -13.99 -6.52 -6.28
N VAL A 54 -12.91 -5.83 -5.95
CA VAL A 54 -11.60 -6.49 -5.96
C VAL A 54 -11.86 -7.68 -5.09
N SER A 55 -11.98 -8.86 -5.71
CA SER A 55 -12.03 -10.11 -4.98
C SER A 55 -10.65 -10.19 -4.37
N VAL A 56 -10.47 -9.55 -3.22
CA VAL A 56 -9.35 -9.84 -2.36
C VAL A 56 -9.55 -11.32 -2.10
N PRO A 57 -8.70 -12.21 -2.63
CA PRO A 57 -8.81 -13.61 -2.30
C PRO A 57 -8.83 -13.66 -0.78
N SER A 58 -9.86 -14.27 -0.19
CA SER A 58 -9.93 -14.51 1.25
C SER A 58 -8.73 -15.38 1.59
N SER A 59 -7.65 -14.73 1.98
CA SER A 59 -6.37 -15.34 2.24
C SER A 59 -6.15 -15.26 3.72
N ASP A 60 -5.92 -16.41 4.33
CA ASP A 60 -5.58 -16.53 5.75
C ASP A 60 -4.19 -15.92 6.05
N LEU A 61 -3.46 -15.44 5.03
CA LEU A 61 -2.12 -14.86 5.16
C LEU A 61 -2.06 -13.73 6.19
N LEU A 62 -3.03 -12.80 6.21
CA LEU A 62 -3.01 -11.70 7.17
C LEU A 62 -3.23 -12.20 8.59
N ASP A 63 -4.02 -13.25 8.76
CA ASP A 63 -4.25 -13.89 10.05
C ASP A 63 -3.03 -14.69 10.50
N ASP A 64 -2.33 -15.35 9.58
CA ASP A 64 -1.08 -16.06 9.86
C ASP A 64 0.07 -15.11 10.19
N VAL A 65 0.16 -13.96 9.52
CA VAL A 65 1.10 -12.89 9.89
C VAL A 65 0.79 -12.37 11.30
N ARG A 66 -0.50 -12.19 11.64
CA ARG A 66 -0.90 -11.76 12.98
C ARG A 66 -0.55 -12.80 14.05
N LYS A 67 -0.69 -14.10 13.75
CA LYS A 67 -0.23 -15.18 14.66
C LYS A 67 1.29 -15.14 14.83
N ALA A 68 2.04 -15.00 13.74
CA ALA A 68 3.50 -14.92 13.81
C ALA A 68 3.98 -13.73 14.65
N TYR A 69 3.27 -12.59 14.60
CA TYR A 69 3.56 -11.45 15.46
C TYR A 69 3.33 -11.75 16.95
N ALA A 70 2.37 -12.61 17.29
CA ALA A 70 2.14 -13.04 18.67
C ALA A 70 3.25 -13.95 19.22
N GLU A 71 4.03 -14.58 18.33
CA GLU A 71 5.16 -15.43 18.71
C GLU A 71 6.47 -14.63 18.87
N ASP A 72 6.59 -13.48 18.20
CA ASP A 72 7.79 -12.64 18.24
C ASP A 72 7.70 -11.52 19.30
N GLU A 73 8.34 -11.78 20.45
CA GLU A 73 8.50 -10.84 21.56
C GLU A 73 9.10 -9.47 21.16
N SER A 74 9.94 -9.43 20.12
CA SER A 74 10.56 -8.18 19.68
C SER A 74 9.58 -7.28 18.91
N LEU A 75 8.71 -7.89 18.09
CA LEU A 75 7.64 -7.20 17.36
C LEU A 75 6.53 -6.74 18.29
N LEU A 76 6.18 -7.52 19.31
CA LEU A 76 5.22 -7.11 20.33
C LEU A 76 5.68 -5.85 21.07
N ARG A 77 6.96 -5.75 21.43
CA ARG A 77 7.54 -4.54 22.05
C ARG A 77 7.54 -3.35 21.11
N LEU A 78 7.77 -3.58 19.81
CA LEU A 78 7.70 -2.53 18.80
C LEU A 78 6.25 -2.02 18.64
N MET A 79 5.27 -2.91 18.55
CA MET A 79 3.86 -2.54 18.47
C MET A 79 3.39 -1.78 19.71
N ASP A 80 3.80 -2.22 20.91
CA ASP A 80 3.50 -1.53 22.16
C ASP A 80 4.13 -0.13 22.20
N TYR A 81 5.39 -0.01 21.75
CA TYR A 81 6.03 1.29 21.61
C TYR A 81 5.31 2.20 20.60
N VAL A 82 4.98 1.72 19.41
CA VAL A 82 4.32 2.56 18.38
C VAL A 82 2.91 2.97 18.84
N SER A 83 2.24 2.15 19.64
CA SER A 83 0.90 2.45 20.16
C SER A 83 0.94 3.44 21.34
N ASN A 84 1.91 3.29 22.26
CA ASN A 84 1.98 4.06 23.51
C ASN A 84 3.09 5.14 23.53
N LEU A 85 3.93 5.21 22.49
CA LEU A 85 5.06 6.15 22.30
C LEU A 85 5.93 6.36 23.55
N CYS A 86 6.18 5.28 24.31
CA CYS A 86 6.89 5.37 25.58
C CYS A 86 8.42 5.30 25.42
N SER A 87 9.15 6.29 25.94
CA SER A 87 10.61 6.36 25.86
C SER A 87 11.35 5.22 26.61
N GLN A 88 10.70 4.60 27.59
CA GLN A 88 11.25 3.44 28.29
C GLN A 88 11.11 2.16 27.46
N ALA A 89 10.02 2.03 26.69
CA ALA A 89 9.86 0.96 25.73
C ALA A 89 10.92 1.04 24.62
N LEU A 90 11.29 2.22 24.12
CA LEU A 90 12.41 2.39 23.17
C LEU A 90 13.70 1.72 23.63
N LYS A 91 14.06 1.88 24.91
CA LYS A 91 15.28 1.30 25.49
C LYS A 91 15.23 -0.23 25.62
N SER A 92 14.07 -0.84 25.45
CA SER A 92 13.89 -2.30 25.43
C SER A 92 13.91 -2.90 24.03
N LEU A 93 13.72 -2.08 22.98
CA LEU A 93 13.77 -2.51 21.58
C LEU A 93 15.19 -2.82 21.14
N SER A 94 15.32 -3.69 20.13
CA SER A 94 16.59 -3.95 19.45
C SER A 94 17.11 -2.70 18.75
N SER A 95 18.43 -2.65 18.52
CA SER A 95 19.08 -1.51 17.85
C SER A 95 18.47 -1.20 16.48
N GLN A 96 18.08 -2.24 15.74
CA GLN A 96 17.50 -2.13 14.40
C GLN A 96 16.16 -1.42 14.39
N TYR A 97 15.30 -1.71 15.38
CA TYR A 97 13.98 -1.08 15.42
C TYR A 97 14.05 0.37 15.91
N ARG A 98 14.98 0.71 16.81
CA ARG A 98 15.14 2.08 17.33
C ARG A 98 15.39 3.11 16.24
N SER A 99 16.23 2.78 15.25
CA SER A 99 16.56 3.69 14.14
C SER A 99 15.43 3.86 13.12
N SER A 100 14.44 2.97 13.11
CA SER A 100 13.37 2.90 12.12
C SER A 100 11.98 3.13 12.73
N THR A 101 11.89 3.50 14.02
CA THR A 101 10.61 3.70 14.72
C THR A 101 9.67 4.72 14.06
N GLU A 102 10.21 5.78 13.44
CA GLU A 102 9.44 6.80 12.70
C GLU A 102 8.82 6.27 11.38
N GLN A 103 9.19 5.06 10.94
CA GLN A 103 8.72 4.45 9.70
C GLN A 103 7.54 3.50 9.91
N TYR A 104 7.22 3.16 11.15
CA TYR A 104 6.16 2.19 11.46
C TYR A 104 4.91 2.87 11.99
N SER A 105 3.76 2.40 11.53
CA SER A 105 2.44 2.72 12.03
C SER A 105 1.64 1.44 12.26
N VAL A 106 0.82 1.39 13.30
CA VAL A 106 -0.03 0.23 13.57
C VAL A 106 -1.42 0.47 12.98
N ARG A 107 -1.92 -0.45 12.15
CA ARG A 107 -3.31 -0.49 11.66
C ARG A 107 -3.82 -1.92 11.67
N ASP A 108 -5.03 -2.15 12.18
CA ASP A 108 -5.69 -3.47 12.20
C ASP A 108 -4.83 -4.63 12.77
N GLY A 109 -3.97 -4.30 13.73
CA GLY A 109 -3.05 -5.25 14.38
C GLY A 109 -1.82 -5.61 13.54
N LEU A 110 -1.50 -4.83 12.51
CA LEU A 110 -0.34 -5.00 11.64
C LEU A 110 0.54 -3.75 11.62
N LEU A 111 1.84 -3.93 11.38
CA LEU A 111 2.82 -2.86 11.22
C LEU A 111 2.90 -2.46 9.74
N TYR A 112 2.79 -1.15 9.45
CA TYR A 112 2.82 -0.52 8.13
C TYR A 112 3.89 0.55 8.03
#